data_AF-A0A923G6E4-F1
#
_entry.id   AF-A0A923G6E4-F1
#
_cell.length_a   1.000
_cell.length_b   1.000
_cell.length_c   1.000
_cell.angle_alpha   90.00
_cell.angle_beta   90.00
_cell.angle_gamma   90.00
#
_symmetry.space_group_name_H-M   'P 1'
#
loop_
_entity.id
_entity.type
_entity.pdbx_description
1 polymer ?
#
loop_
_entity_poly.entity_id
_entity_poly.type
_entity_poly.pdbx_seq_one_letter_code
_entity_poly.pdbx_strand_id
1 'polypeptide(L)'
;MAIRPDSEDPALKAVQIEKLRAETEKLRAEKTKLEQEAAAVPRQNRGAYWSEVIKILGAIVLGIGGAITAGGSLFVAKAQVELAETKSSQASEKARVAETTAATAKAEADSAVKLRDEARKQEADAARSVQELRNSLAELTSQVKKENPALLKRRLVYIQFQGGLSRSLINELRKSLEAQNYSAPGAERLAGEYNPLVKYFHPKDEQDAVALLKSTEAFFLSKGCPIQLRAVQAQAATTTPSLELWLSHSCKQ
;
A
#
# COMPACT_ATOMS: atom_id res chain seq x y z
N MET A 1 62.55 67.38 8.67
CA MET A 1 61.25 67.39 9.38
C MET A 1 60.39 66.30 8.77
N ALA A 2 60.29 65.15 9.44
CA ALA A 2 59.51 64.01 8.96
C ALA A 2 58.17 63.99 9.72
N ILE A 3 57.08 64.09 8.95
CA ILE A 3 55.70 64.00 9.43
C ILE A 3 55.45 62.53 9.76
N ARG A 4 55.27 62.19 11.05
CA ARG A 4 54.84 60.85 11.48
C ARG A 4 53.36 60.69 11.10
N PRO A 5 52.97 59.68 10.31
CA PRO A 5 51.56 59.43 10.03
C PRO A 5 50.89 58.89 11.29
N ASP A 6 49.68 59.39 11.51
CA ASP A 6 48.85 59.27 12.69
C ASP A 6 48.71 57.84 13.22
N SER A 7 48.94 57.69 14.53
CA SER A 7 48.49 56.55 15.30
C SER A 7 46.96 56.55 15.34
N GLU A 8 46.33 55.86 14.39
CA GLU A 8 44.89 55.59 14.44
C GLU A 8 44.52 55.01 15.80
N ASP A 9 43.63 55.72 16.49
CA ASP A 9 43.14 55.41 17.81
C ASP A 9 42.65 53.95 17.87
N PRO A 10 43.24 53.08 18.71
CA PRO A 10 42.82 51.69 18.85
C PRO A 10 41.34 51.54 19.20
N ALA A 11 40.73 52.57 19.80
CA ALA A 11 39.29 52.63 20.05
C ALA A 11 38.46 52.64 18.75
N LEU A 12 38.92 53.36 17.72
CA LEU A 12 38.24 53.44 16.42
C LEU A 12 38.27 52.10 15.67
N LYS A 13 39.36 51.34 15.79
CA LYS A 13 39.47 49.98 15.23
C LYS A 13 38.55 48.99 15.92
N ALA A 14 38.45 49.06 17.25
CA ALA A 14 37.54 48.22 18.01
C ALA A 14 36.08 48.46 17.60
N VAL A 15 35.67 49.73 17.45
CA VAL A 15 34.32 50.11 17.01
C VAL A 15 34.01 49.61 15.60
N GLN A 16 34.97 49.66 14.67
CA GLN A 16 34.78 49.15 13.31
C GLN A 16 34.66 47.61 13.28
N ILE A 17 35.45 46.90 14.10
CA ILE A 17 35.37 45.44 14.22
C ILE A 17 34.03 45.01 14.82
N GLU A 18 33.54 45.74 15.82
CA GLU A 18 32.24 45.47 16.44
C GLU A 18 31.09 45.72 15.45
N LYS A 19 31.16 46.81 14.68
CA LYS A 19 30.19 47.09 13.61
C LYS A 19 30.19 46.00 12.54
N LEU A 20 31.36 45.55 12.10
CA LEU A 20 31.48 44.45 11.13
C LEU A 20 30.90 43.14 11.68
N ARG A 21 31.12 42.83 12.96
CA ARG A 21 30.52 41.64 13.59
C ARG A 21 29.00 41.74 13.62
N ALA A 22 28.45 42.89 14.00
CA ALA A 22 27.01 43.12 14.02
C ALA A 22 26.37 43.00 12.62
N GLU A 23 27.02 43.53 11.59
CA GLU A 23 26.56 43.38 10.20
C GLU A 23 26.66 41.92 9.72
N THR A 24 27.69 41.19 10.14
CA THR A 24 27.86 39.76 9.79
C THR A 24 26.79 38.89 10.47
N GLU A 25 26.45 39.18 11.73
CA GLU A 25 25.38 38.48 12.45
C GLU A 25 24.01 38.78 11.83
N LYS A 26 23.75 40.03 11.44
CA LYS A 26 22.52 40.39 10.73
C LYS A 26 22.38 39.61 9.43
N LEU A 27 23.44 39.51 8.63
CA LEU A 27 23.43 38.74 7.39
C LEU A 27 23.25 37.23 7.62
N ARG A 28 23.82 36.68 8.70
CA ARG A 28 23.57 35.28 9.09
C ARG A 28 22.11 35.05 9.45
N ALA A 29 21.51 35.95 10.23
CA ALA A 29 20.10 35.86 10.61
C ALA A 29 19.16 35.95 9.40
N GLU A 30 19.43 36.88 8.47
CA GLU A 30 18.67 36.99 7.21
C GLU A 30 18.83 35.73 6.34
N LYS A 31 20.03 35.15 6.27
CA LYS A 31 20.26 33.89 5.56
C LYS A 31 19.44 32.74 6.16
N THR A 32 19.44 32.57 7.47
CA THR A 32 18.68 31.50 8.13
C THR A 32 17.18 31.68 7.94
N LYS A 33 16.70 32.93 7.96
CA LYS A 33 15.30 33.25 7.67
C LYS A 33 14.92 32.85 6.24
N LEU A 34 15.75 33.17 5.25
CA LEU A 34 15.52 32.79 3.85
C LEU A 34 15.56 31.27 3.65
N GLU A 35 16.44 30.54 4.35
CA GLU A 35 16.48 29.07 4.29
C GLU A 35 15.22 28.43 4.88
N GLN A 36 14.68 29.00 5.96
CA GLN A 36 13.41 28.55 6.56
C GLN A 36 12.22 28.83 5.64
N GLU A 37 12.17 30.02 5.02
CA GLU A 37 11.13 30.38 4.05
C GLU A 37 11.20 29.50 2.80
N ALA A 38 12.40 29.17 2.31
CA ALA A 38 12.60 28.27 1.18
C ALA A 38 12.22 26.81 1.48
N ALA A 39 12.40 26.35 2.73
CA ALA A 39 12.00 25.01 3.16
C ALA A 39 10.47 24.87 3.28
N ALA A 40 9.76 25.96 3.58
CA ALA A 40 8.31 25.99 3.71
C ALA A 40 7.56 26.04 2.35
N VAL A 41 8.25 26.30 1.23
CA VAL A 41 7.61 26.40 -0.08
C VAL A 41 7.31 25.00 -0.67
N PRO A 42 6.03 24.67 -0.98
CA PRO A 42 5.65 23.38 -1.53
C PRO A 42 6.28 23.13 -2.91
N ARG A 43 6.62 21.84 -3.18
CA ARG A 43 7.45 21.37 -4.31
C ARG A 43 7.00 21.85 -5.71
N GLN A 44 5.74 22.25 -5.90
CA GLN A 44 5.20 22.67 -7.20
C GLN A 44 5.70 24.04 -7.70
N ASN A 45 6.17 24.94 -6.82
CA ASN A 45 6.57 26.31 -7.20
C ASN A 45 8.10 26.57 -7.19
N ARG A 46 8.93 25.52 -7.10
CA ARG A 46 10.39 25.65 -6.98
C ARG A 46 11.07 26.33 -8.17
N GLY A 47 10.53 26.22 -9.39
CA GLY A 47 11.14 26.80 -10.60
C GLY A 47 11.15 28.34 -10.63
N ALA A 48 10.06 28.98 -10.19
CA ALA A 48 9.95 30.45 -10.23
C ALA A 48 10.76 31.12 -9.11
N TYR A 49 10.77 30.51 -7.92
CA TYR A 49 11.43 31.05 -6.73
C TYR A 49 12.96 31.07 -6.86
N TRP A 50 13.56 30.06 -7.50
CA TRP A 50 15.01 30.02 -7.71
C TRP A 50 15.54 31.13 -8.63
N SER A 51 14.72 31.63 -9.58
CA SER A 51 15.16 32.73 -10.47
C SER A 51 15.20 34.10 -9.76
N GLU A 52 14.33 34.33 -8.78
CA GLU A 52 14.28 35.55 -7.95
C GLU A 52 15.46 35.58 -6.96
N VAL A 53 15.75 34.46 -6.30
CA VAL A 53 16.86 34.34 -5.33
C VAL A 53 18.22 34.58 -6.01
N ILE A 54 18.40 34.11 -7.24
CA ILE A 54 19.64 34.35 -8.02
C ILE A 54 19.80 35.83 -8.37
N LYS A 55 18.71 36.54 -8.69
CA LYS A 55 18.76 37.99 -9.00
C LYS A 55 19.14 38.83 -7.77
N ILE A 56 18.59 38.50 -6.61
CA ILE A 56 18.87 39.23 -5.35
C ILE A 56 20.33 39.02 -4.91
N LEU A 57 20.84 37.78 -4.99
CA LEU A 57 22.24 37.49 -4.68
C LEU A 57 23.20 38.15 -5.69
N GLY A 58 22.83 38.24 -6.97
CA GLY A 58 23.62 38.95 -8.00
C GLY A 58 23.76 40.44 -7.72
N ALA A 59 22.72 41.10 -7.22
CA ALA A 59 22.74 42.53 -6.88
C ALA A 59 23.61 42.85 -5.64
N ILE A 60 23.61 41.96 -4.64
CA ILE A 60 24.39 42.15 -3.40
C ILE A 60 25.89 42.00 -3.65
N VAL A 61 26.29 41.08 -4.54
CA VAL A 61 27.71 40.87 -4.91
C VAL A 61 28.27 42.07 -5.71
N LEU A 62 27.43 42.74 -6.51
CA LEU A 62 27.82 43.95 -7.24
C LEU A 62 27.88 45.21 -6.36
N GLY A 63 27.03 45.34 -5.34
CA GLY A 63 26.99 46.52 -4.46
C GLY A 63 28.18 46.63 -3.50
N ILE A 64 28.75 45.51 -3.06
CA ILE A 64 29.87 45.50 -2.08
C ILE A 64 31.24 45.64 -2.80
N GLY A 65 31.33 45.30 -4.08
CA GLY A 65 32.58 45.39 -4.85
C GLY A 65 33.03 46.82 -5.21
N GLY A 66 32.13 47.81 -5.17
CA GLY A 66 32.40 49.17 -5.65
C GLY A 66 33.04 50.15 -4.65
N ALA A 67 33.06 49.83 -3.35
CA ALA A 67 33.42 50.80 -2.30
C ALA A 67 34.83 50.63 -1.69
N ILE A 68 35.63 49.63 -2.11
CA ILE A 68 36.92 49.29 -1.47
C ILE A 68 38.14 49.69 -2.33
N THR A 69 38.00 50.62 -3.29
CA THR A 69 39.06 50.91 -4.28
C THR A 69 39.94 52.14 -4.00
N ALA A 70 39.95 52.71 -2.79
CA ALA A 70 40.89 53.80 -2.50
C ALA A 70 41.36 53.82 -1.03
N GLY A 71 42.48 53.13 -0.73
CA GLY A 71 43.26 53.44 0.49
C GLY A 71 44.00 52.30 1.21
N GLY A 72 43.84 51.03 0.83
CA GLY A 72 44.42 49.89 1.58
C GLY A 72 45.01 48.77 0.71
N SER A 73 45.64 49.11 -0.42
CA SER A 73 45.87 48.19 -1.54
C SER A 73 46.83 47.00 -1.28
N LEU A 74 47.68 47.02 -0.25
CA LEU A 74 48.65 45.92 -0.02
C LEU A 74 48.22 44.88 1.02
N PHE A 75 47.49 45.28 2.07
CA PHE A 75 46.99 44.32 3.08
C PHE A 75 45.64 43.72 2.68
N VAL A 76 44.76 44.51 2.04
CA VAL A 76 43.48 44.01 1.51
C VAL A 76 43.72 43.02 0.37
N ALA A 77 44.75 43.24 -0.47
CA ALA A 77 45.09 42.29 -1.54
C ALA A 77 45.51 40.91 -1.00
N LYS A 78 46.33 40.85 0.05
CA LYS A 78 46.73 39.56 0.66
C LYS A 78 45.55 38.83 1.30
N ALA A 79 44.72 39.54 2.07
CA ALA A 79 43.52 38.97 2.68
C ALA A 79 42.50 38.50 1.62
N GLN A 80 42.38 39.20 0.49
CA GLN A 80 41.53 38.80 -0.63
C GLN A 80 42.05 37.56 -1.35
N VAL A 81 43.37 37.39 -1.47
CA VAL A 81 43.97 36.19 -2.07
C VAL A 81 43.74 34.96 -1.17
N GLU A 82 43.98 35.05 0.13
CA GLU A 82 43.70 33.94 1.06
C GLU A 82 42.19 33.60 1.12
N LEU A 83 41.33 34.61 1.06
CA LEU A 83 39.89 34.41 0.98
C LEU A 83 39.46 33.79 -0.36
N ALA A 84 40.11 34.16 -1.47
CA ALA A 84 39.85 33.58 -2.78
C ALA A 84 40.31 32.12 -2.83
N GLU A 85 41.45 31.79 -2.24
CA GLU A 85 41.98 30.43 -2.17
C GLU A 85 41.09 29.53 -1.30
N THR A 86 40.65 30.01 -0.13
CA THR A 86 39.71 29.29 0.73
C THR A 86 38.32 29.13 0.10
N LYS A 87 37.83 30.11 -0.65
CA LYS A 87 36.57 29.98 -1.40
C LYS A 87 36.71 29.03 -2.58
N SER A 88 37.84 29.04 -3.27
CA SER A 88 38.14 28.13 -4.38
C SER A 88 38.21 26.68 -3.90
N SER A 89 38.91 26.41 -2.79
CA SER A 89 38.98 25.06 -2.21
C SER A 89 37.60 24.58 -1.72
N GLN A 90 36.80 25.45 -1.07
CA GLN A 90 35.42 25.10 -0.71
C GLN A 90 34.52 24.85 -1.92
N ALA A 91 34.68 25.61 -3.00
CA ALA A 91 33.92 25.41 -4.24
C ALA A 91 34.29 24.08 -4.92
N SER A 92 35.58 23.74 -4.95
CA SER A 92 36.07 22.46 -5.47
C SER A 92 35.53 21.28 -4.65
N GLU A 93 35.54 21.37 -3.31
CA GLU A 93 35.01 20.30 -2.47
C GLU A 93 33.49 20.14 -2.64
N LYS A 94 32.75 21.25 -2.75
CA LYS A 94 31.31 21.20 -3.05
C LYS A 94 31.03 20.60 -4.43
N ALA A 95 31.84 20.91 -5.44
CA ALA A 95 31.71 20.33 -6.77
C ALA A 95 31.95 18.80 -6.72
N ARG A 96 32.97 18.36 -5.98
CA ARG A 96 33.27 16.92 -5.79
C ARG A 96 32.14 16.18 -5.05
N VAL A 97 31.56 16.80 -4.01
CA VAL A 97 30.40 16.25 -3.29
C VAL A 97 29.17 16.21 -4.20
N ALA A 98 28.95 17.24 -5.03
CA ALA A 98 27.84 17.27 -5.98
C ALA A 98 27.99 16.20 -7.08
N GLU A 99 29.20 16.01 -7.59
CA GLU A 99 29.50 14.99 -8.61
C GLU A 99 29.31 13.57 -8.06
N THR A 100 29.82 13.30 -6.86
CA THR A 100 29.61 12.01 -6.19
C THR A 100 28.13 11.75 -5.91
N THR A 101 27.39 12.75 -5.42
CA THR A 101 25.94 12.64 -5.19
C THR A 101 25.17 12.42 -6.50
N ALA A 102 25.58 13.06 -7.59
CA ALA A 102 24.96 12.85 -8.91
C ALA A 102 25.25 11.45 -9.44
N ALA A 103 26.47 10.94 -9.24
CA ALA A 103 26.85 9.58 -9.62
C ALA A 103 26.07 8.52 -8.83
N THR A 104 25.90 8.69 -7.52
CA THR A 104 25.09 7.78 -6.69
C THR A 104 23.62 7.83 -7.08
N ALA A 105 23.06 9.03 -7.28
CA ALA A 105 21.67 9.18 -7.72
C ALA A 105 21.41 8.52 -9.09
N LYS A 106 22.38 8.61 -10.02
CA LYS A 106 22.30 7.92 -11.30
C LYS A 106 22.35 6.40 -11.14
N ALA A 107 23.25 5.88 -10.31
CA ALA A 107 23.35 4.44 -10.05
C ALA A 107 22.08 3.88 -9.38
N GLU A 108 21.49 4.62 -8.43
CA GLU A 108 20.22 4.26 -7.80
C GLU A 108 19.06 4.27 -8.80
N ALA A 109 18.99 5.28 -9.69
CA ALA A 109 17.98 5.34 -10.74
C ALA A 109 18.09 4.15 -11.72
N ASP A 110 19.31 3.80 -12.14
CA ASP A 110 19.54 2.66 -13.03
C ASP A 110 19.18 1.33 -12.33
N SER A 111 19.47 1.20 -11.03
CA SER A 111 19.05 0.03 -10.24
C SER A 111 17.53 -0.06 -10.11
N ALA A 112 16.85 1.06 -9.84
CA ALA A 112 15.39 1.10 -9.75
C ALA A 112 14.71 0.75 -11.09
N VAL A 113 15.29 1.18 -12.22
CA VAL A 113 14.80 0.80 -13.55
C VAL A 113 14.93 -0.71 -13.78
N LYS A 114 16.08 -1.31 -13.44
CA LYS A 114 16.27 -2.77 -13.54
C LYS A 114 15.26 -3.54 -12.69
N LEU A 115 15.08 -3.15 -11.42
CA LEU A 115 14.10 -3.77 -10.52
C LEU A 115 12.67 -3.66 -11.07
N ARG A 116 12.31 -2.49 -11.61
CA ARG A 116 11.00 -2.30 -12.24
C ARG A 116 10.80 -3.22 -13.44
N ASP A 117 11.82 -3.37 -14.28
CA ASP A 117 11.74 -4.19 -15.49
C ASP A 117 11.70 -5.69 -15.15
N GLU A 118 12.42 -6.12 -14.12
CA GLU A 118 12.32 -7.48 -13.55
C GLU A 118 10.94 -7.75 -12.97
N ALA A 119 10.38 -6.82 -12.18
CA ALA A 119 9.04 -6.95 -11.61
C ALA A 119 7.96 -7.06 -12.71
N ARG A 120 8.07 -6.25 -13.77
CA ARG A 120 7.17 -6.34 -14.95
C ARG A 120 7.26 -7.69 -15.65
N LYS A 121 8.47 -8.26 -15.76
CA LYS A 121 8.65 -9.58 -16.35
C LYS A 121 7.99 -10.66 -15.48
N GLN A 122 8.18 -10.60 -14.16
CA GLN A 122 7.53 -11.54 -13.23
C GLN A 122 6.00 -11.44 -13.27
N GLU A 123 5.45 -10.23 -13.36
CA GLU A 123 4.00 -10.02 -13.50
C GLU A 123 3.47 -10.61 -14.81
N ALA A 124 4.18 -10.42 -15.93
CA ALA A 124 3.81 -10.98 -17.22
C ALA A 124 3.86 -12.53 -17.22
N ASP A 125 4.88 -13.12 -16.59
CA ASP A 125 5.01 -14.57 -16.47
C ASP A 125 3.91 -15.16 -15.55
N ALA A 126 3.62 -14.51 -14.42
CA ALA A 126 2.52 -14.90 -13.54
C ALA A 126 1.15 -14.82 -14.24
N ALA A 127 0.92 -13.77 -15.04
CA ALA A 127 -0.30 -13.62 -15.81
C ALA A 127 -0.47 -14.76 -16.84
N ARG A 128 0.62 -15.20 -17.49
CA ARG A 128 0.60 -16.36 -18.39
C ARG A 128 0.25 -17.64 -17.65
N SER A 129 0.87 -17.91 -16.51
CA SER A 129 0.57 -19.10 -15.70
C SER A 129 -0.88 -19.13 -15.22
N VAL A 130 -1.44 -17.98 -14.82
CA VAL A 130 -2.87 -17.88 -14.45
C VAL A 130 -3.77 -18.19 -15.65
N GLN A 131 -3.42 -17.71 -16.84
CA GLN A 131 -4.18 -17.99 -18.05
C GLN A 131 -4.12 -19.46 -18.45
N GLU A 132 -2.94 -20.10 -18.35
CA GLU A 132 -2.77 -21.53 -18.59
C GLU A 132 -3.62 -22.36 -17.63
N LEU A 133 -3.58 -22.06 -16.33
CA LEU A 133 -4.41 -22.73 -15.32
C LEU A 133 -5.90 -22.58 -15.62
N ARG A 134 -6.36 -21.40 -16.04
CA ARG A 134 -7.76 -21.18 -16.44
C ARG A 134 -8.14 -22.04 -17.65
N ASN A 135 -7.27 -22.11 -18.65
CA ASN A 135 -7.49 -22.93 -19.83
C ASN A 135 -7.54 -24.42 -19.46
N SER A 136 -6.61 -24.91 -18.63
CA SER A 136 -6.61 -26.29 -18.14
C SER A 136 -7.85 -26.62 -17.30
N LEU A 137 -8.31 -25.70 -16.44
CA LEU A 137 -9.54 -25.88 -15.67
C LEU A 137 -10.77 -25.93 -16.56
N ALA A 138 -10.84 -25.07 -17.60
CA ALA A 138 -11.94 -25.08 -18.55
C ALA A 138 -11.98 -26.39 -19.36
N GLU A 139 -10.81 -26.87 -19.80
CA GLU A 139 -10.68 -28.16 -20.48
C GLU A 139 -11.08 -29.32 -19.58
N LEU A 140 -10.57 -29.38 -18.35
CA LEU A 140 -10.92 -30.41 -17.37
C LEU A 140 -12.43 -30.38 -17.07
N THR A 141 -13.02 -29.19 -16.91
CA THR A 141 -14.47 -29.04 -16.70
C THR A 141 -15.25 -29.57 -17.89
N SER A 142 -14.79 -29.32 -19.12
CA SER A 142 -15.41 -29.86 -20.35
C SER A 142 -15.31 -31.39 -20.42
N GLN A 143 -14.15 -31.96 -20.09
CA GLN A 143 -13.94 -33.41 -20.03
C GLN A 143 -14.85 -34.05 -18.97
N VAL A 144 -14.89 -33.51 -17.75
CA VAL A 144 -15.79 -33.98 -16.68
C VAL A 144 -17.25 -33.86 -17.10
N LYS A 145 -17.64 -32.78 -17.79
CA LYS A 145 -19.00 -32.61 -18.31
C LYS A 145 -19.38 -33.68 -19.33
N LYS A 146 -18.43 -34.10 -20.17
CA LYS A 146 -18.63 -35.11 -21.21
C LYS A 146 -18.68 -36.51 -20.61
N GLU A 147 -17.75 -36.85 -19.72
CA GLU A 147 -17.60 -38.21 -19.19
C GLU A 147 -18.58 -38.51 -18.06
N ASN A 148 -18.84 -37.54 -17.19
CA ASN A 148 -19.67 -37.71 -16.01
C ASN A 148 -20.58 -36.47 -15.78
N PRO A 149 -21.56 -36.23 -16.66
CA PRO A 149 -22.48 -35.08 -16.52
C PRO A 149 -23.25 -35.10 -15.19
N ALA A 150 -23.40 -36.26 -14.56
CA ALA A 150 -24.02 -36.40 -13.24
C ALA A 150 -23.20 -35.74 -12.11
N LEU A 151 -21.86 -35.72 -12.20
CA LEU A 151 -21.01 -35.07 -11.20
C LEU A 151 -21.21 -33.56 -11.16
N LEU A 152 -21.44 -32.94 -12.32
CA LEU A 152 -21.73 -31.50 -12.42
C LEU A 152 -23.17 -31.14 -12.03
N LYS A 153 -24.07 -32.12 -11.98
CA LYS A 153 -25.46 -31.94 -11.57
C LYS A 153 -25.66 -32.10 -10.07
N ARG A 154 -24.61 -32.43 -9.30
CA ARG A 154 -24.73 -32.58 -7.85
C ARG A 154 -25.20 -31.27 -7.24
N ARG A 155 -26.35 -31.30 -6.58
CA ARG A 155 -26.95 -30.10 -5.99
C ARG A 155 -26.27 -29.79 -4.67
N LEU A 156 -25.70 -28.59 -4.55
CA LEU A 156 -25.05 -28.14 -3.33
C LEU A 156 -26.11 -27.93 -2.23
N VAL A 157 -25.88 -28.56 -1.08
CA VAL A 157 -26.72 -28.48 0.11
C VAL A 157 -25.85 -28.06 1.29
N TYR A 158 -26.18 -26.94 1.90
CA TYR A 158 -25.57 -26.55 3.18
C TYR A 158 -26.39 -27.09 4.33
N ILE A 159 -25.74 -27.78 5.26
CA ILE A 159 -26.41 -28.36 6.43
C ILE A 159 -26.10 -27.53 7.66
N GLN A 160 -27.14 -27.05 8.32
CA GLN A 160 -27.07 -26.34 9.59
C GLN A 160 -27.86 -27.12 10.61
N PHE A 161 -27.29 -27.40 11.78
CA PHE A 161 -27.93 -28.24 12.78
C PHE A 161 -27.76 -27.73 14.20
N GLN A 162 -28.71 -28.07 15.06
CA GLN A 162 -28.69 -27.75 16.49
C GLN A 162 -29.33 -28.87 17.31
N GLY A 163 -29.47 -28.64 18.63
CA GLY A 163 -30.06 -29.60 19.56
C GLY A 163 -29.13 -30.78 19.87
N GLY A 164 -29.73 -31.91 20.29
CA GLY A 164 -29.06 -33.14 20.67
C GLY A 164 -28.50 -33.98 19.50
N LEU A 165 -28.52 -33.46 18.27
CA LEU A 165 -27.94 -34.16 17.11
C LEU A 165 -26.41 -34.22 17.21
N SER A 166 -25.84 -35.42 17.17
CA SER A 166 -24.38 -35.60 17.21
C SER A 166 -23.74 -35.29 15.86
N ARG A 167 -22.47 -34.83 15.87
CA ARG A 167 -21.71 -34.57 14.64
C ARG A 167 -21.54 -35.84 13.79
N SER A 168 -21.44 -37.01 14.42
CA SER A 168 -21.35 -38.30 13.73
C SER A 168 -22.60 -38.59 12.90
N LEU A 169 -23.79 -38.42 13.51
CA LEU A 169 -25.07 -38.64 12.82
C LEU A 169 -25.23 -37.70 11.62
N ILE A 170 -24.83 -36.43 11.77
CA ILE A 170 -24.85 -35.46 10.67
C ILE A 170 -23.86 -35.83 9.56
N ASN A 171 -22.68 -36.35 9.89
CA ASN A 171 -21.73 -36.83 8.88
C ASN A 171 -22.24 -38.08 8.14
N GLU A 172 -23.00 -38.95 8.81
CA GLU A 172 -23.69 -40.08 8.15
C GLU A 172 -24.79 -39.59 7.21
N LEU A 173 -25.58 -38.58 7.62
CA LEU A 173 -26.56 -37.93 6.75
C LEU A 173 -25.89 -37.37 5.49
N ARG A 174 -24.77 -36.65 5.64
CA ARG A 174 -24.00 -36.11 4.51
C ARG A 174 -23.62 -37.19 3.50
N LYS A 175 -23.05 -38.30 3.97
CA LYS A 175 -22.70 -39.45 3.12
C LYS A 175 -23.93 -40.06 2.43
N SER A 176 -25.05 -40.15 3.14
CA SER A 176 -26.31 -40.65 2.57
C SER A 176 -26.86 -39.73 1.47
N LEU A 177 -26.73 -38.42 1.63
CA LEU A 177 -27.12 -37.42 0.63
C LEU A 177 -26.19 -37.43 -0.59
N GLU A 178 -24.89 -37.66 -0.39
CA GLU A 178 -23.90 -37.81 -1.47
C GLU A 178 -24.24 -38.98 -2.41
N ALA A 179 -24.70 -40.10 -1.85
CA ALA A 179 -25.18 -41.25 -2.61
C ALA A 179 -26.46 -40.94 -3.43
N GLN A 180 -27.17 -39.86 -3.09
CA GLN A 180 -28.41 -39.43 -3.74
C GLN A 180 -28.21 -38.21 -4.66
N ASN A 181 -26.98 -37.98 -5.14
CA ASN A 181 -26.60 -36.86 -6.01
C ASN A 181 -26.70 -35.47 -5.38
N TYR A 182 -26.66 -35.35 -4.06
CA TYR A 182 -26.44 -34.07 -3.39
C TYR A 182 -24.95 -33.88 -3.06
N SER A 183 -24.48 -32.63 -3.02
CA SER A 183 -23.15 -32.27 -2.53
C SER A 183 -23.30 -31.58 -1.18
N ALA A 184 -22.90 -32.24 -0.10
CA ALA A 184 -22.97 -31.71 1.26
C ALA A 184 -21.56 -31.61 1.88
N PRO A 185 -20.74 -30.63 1.44
CA PRO A 185 -19.31 -30.58 1.77
C PRO A 185 -19.02 -30.25 3.24
N GLY A 186 -19.99 -29.68 3.97
CA GLY A 186 -19.85 -29.31 5.36
C GLY A 186 -21.19 -29.30 6.08
N ALA A 187 -21.11 -29.37 7.41
CA ALA A 187 -22.22 -29.06 8.28
C ALA A 187 -21.77 -28.04 9.33
N GLU A 188 -22.67 -27.16 9.74
CA GLU A 188 -22.40 -26.14 10.73
C GLU A 188 -23.36 -26.30 11.91
N ARG A 189 -22.84 -26.21 13.13
CA ARG A 189 -23.70 -26.16 14.31
C ARG A 189 -24.02 -24.69 14.60
N LEU A 190 -25.29 -24.32 14.50
CA LEU A 190 -25.72 -22.95 14.80
C LEU A 190 -26.28 -22.86 16.23
N ALA A 191 -26.10 -21.69 16.84
CA ALA A 191 -26.76 -21.33 18.09
C ALA A 191 -28.11 -20.66 17.81
N GLY A 192 -29.05 -20.79 18.75
CA GLY A 192 -30.37 -20.18 18.68
C GLY A 192 -31.48 -21.10 18.19
N GLU A 193 -32.71 -20.82 18.59
CA GLU A 193 -33.87 -21.65 18.28
C GLU A 193 -34.34 -21.41 16.84
N TYR A 194 -34.55 -22.50 16.09
CA TYR A 194 -35.16 -22.46 14.77
C TYR A 194 -35.91 -23.76 14.49
N ASN A 195 -36.90 -23.65 13.61
CA ASN A 195 -37.69 -24.79 13.17
C ASN A 195 -36.93 -25.62 12.13
N PRO A 196 -37.07 -26.96 12.14
CA PRO A 196 -36.43 -27.80 11.15
C PRO A 196 -37.12 -27.62 9.79
N LEU A 197 -36.34 -27.33 8.74
CA LEU A 197 -36.85 -27.00 7.41
C LEU A 197 -35.78 -27.16 6.31
N VAL A 198 -36.23 -27.20 5.07
CA VAL A 198 -35.39 -27.10 3.86
C VAL A 198 -35.67 -25.77 3.21
N LYS A 199 -34.65 -24.93 3.02
CA LYS A 199 -34.78 -23.69 2.25
C LYS A 199 -34.35 -23.92 0.81
N TYR A 200 -35.08 -23.30 -0.10
CA TYR A 200 -34.69 -23.12 -1.49
C TYR A 200 -34.87 -21.66 -1.89
N PHE A 201 -34.07 -21.19 -2.85
CA PHE A 201 -34.01 -19.76 -3.18
C PHE A 201 -34.52 -19.42 -4.57
N HIS A 202 -34.65 -20.42 -5.45
CA HIS A 202 -35.21 -20.26 -6.78
C HIS A 202 -36.41 -21.18 -6.97
N PRO A 203 -37.50 -20.72 -7.62
CA PRO A 203 -38.69 -21.56 -7.87
C PRO A 203 -38.36 -22.88 -8.58
N LYS A 204 -37.38 -22.88 -9.49
CA LYS A 204 -36.94 -24.08 -10.21
C LYS A 204 -36.34 -25.18 -9.31
N ASP A 205 -35.90 -24.85 -8.10
CA ASP A 205 -35.26 -25.78 -7.18
C ASP A 205 -36.28 -26.36 -6.15
N GLU A 206 -37.56 -26.00 -6.25
CA GLU A 206 -38.62 -26.49 -5.33
C GLU A 206 -38.73 -28.01 -5.33
N GLN A 207 -38.71 -28.65 -6.51
CA GLN A 207 -38.78 -30.11 -6.63
C GLN A 207 -37.57 -30.79 -5.96
N ASP A 208 -36.38 -30.22 -6.14
CA ASP A 208 -35.15 -30.73 -5.53
C ASP A 208 -35.18 -30.56 -3.99
N ALA A 209 -35.77 -29.48 -3.49
CA ALA A 209 -35.98 -29.23 -2.07
C ALA A 209 -36.95 -30.24 -1.44
N VAL A 210 -38.04 -30.57 -2.14
CA VAL A 210 -39.01 -31.60 -1.71
C VAL A 210 -38.36 -32.99 -1.71
N ALA A 211 -37.53 -33.30 -2.71
CA ALA A 211 -36.77 -34.55 -2.73
C ALA A 211 -35.78 -34.62 -1.55
N LEU A 212 -35.01 -33.55 -1.31
CA LEU A 212 -34.06 -33.46 -0.20
C LEU A 212 -34.75 -33.63 1.16
N LEU A 213 -35.92 -33.02 1.32
CA LEU A 213 -36.77 -33.16 2.49
C LEU A 213 -37.09 -34.63 2.75
N LYS A 214 -37.65 -35.33 1.75
CA LYS A 214 -38.04 -36.75 1.87
C LYS A 214 -36.85 -37.64 2.18
N SER A 215 -35.72 -37.44 1.51
CA SER A 215 -34.48 -38.17 1.75
C SER A 215 -33.97 -37.98 3.17
N THR A 216 -34.07 -36.76 3.70
CA THR A 216 -33.64 -36.45 5.07
C THR A 216 -34.56 -37.08 6.10
N GLU A 217 -35.88 -36.96 5.93
CA GLU A 217 -36.86 -37.59 6.83
C GLU A 217 -36.70 -39.11 6.84
N ALA A 218 -36.52 -39.74 5.67
CA ALA A 218 -36.28 -41.18 5.57
C ALA A 218 -34.98 -41.62 6.26
N PHE A 219 -33.90 -40.83 6.14
CA PHE A 219 -32.65 -41.10 6.86
C PHE A 219 -32.88 -41.08 8.38
N PHE A 220 -33.53 -40.05 8.90
CA PHE A 220 -33.78 -39.90 10.33
C PHE A 220 -34.74 -40.96 10.88
N LEU A 221 -35.77 -41.32 10.10
CA LEU A 221 -36.64 -42.45 10.41
C LEU A 221 -35.86 -43.78 10.51
N SER A 222 -34.95 -44.05 9.56
CA SER A 222 -34.11 -45.26 9.57
C SER A 222 -33.17 -45.35 10.79
N LYS A 223 -32.86 -44.20 11.41
CA LYS A 223 -32.04 -44.11 12.63
C LYS A 223 -32.87 -44.16 13.91
N GLY A 224 -34.17 -44.44 13.80
CA GLY A 224 -35.10 -44.47 14.95
C GLY A 224 -35.40 -43.09 15.54
N CYS A 225 -35.14 -42.01 14.79
CA CYS A 225 -35.26 -40.64 15.26
C CYS A 225 -36.06 -39.80 14.25
N PRO A 226 -37.38 -40.03 14.11
CA PRO A 226 -38.19 -39.39 13.09
C PRO A 226 -38.23 -37.86 13.29
N ILE A 227 -37.97 -37.14 12.20
CA ILE A 227 -38.08 -35.68 12.12
C ILE A 227 -39.14 -35.33 11.08
N GLN A 228 -39.83 -34.21 11.28
CA GLN A 228 -40.73 -33.64 10.29
C GLN A 228 -40.13 -32.32 9.80
N LEU A 229 -40.03 -32.19 8.48
CA LEU A 229 -39.45 -31.05 7.80
C LEU A 229 -40.52 -30.38 6.92
N ARG A 230 -40.24 -29.14 6.54
CA ARG A 230 -41.01 -28.40 5.53
C ARG A 230 -40.08 -27.73 4.53
N ALA A 231 -40.44 -27.73 3.26
CA ALA A 231 -39.75 -26.97 2.23
C ALA A 231 -40.30 -25.54 2.23
N VAL A 232 -39.42 -24.53 2.25
CA VAL A 232 -39.79 -23.12 2.27
C VAL A 232 -38.95 -22.34 1.27
N GLN A 233 -39.60 -21.55 0.43
CA GLN A 233 -38.88 -20.59 -0.40
C GLN A 233 -38.35 -19.45 0.47
N ALA A 234 -37.05 -19.25 0.49
CA ALA A 234 -36.41 -18.11 1.12
C ALA A 234 -36.11 -17.02 0.09
N GLN A 235 -36.25 -15.76 0.51
CA GLN A 235 -35.72 -14.64 -0.26
C GLN A 235 -34.21 -14.56 -0.04
N ALA A 236 -33.44 -14.49 -1.11
CA ALA A 236 -31.98 -14.56 -1.07
C ALA A 236 -31.32 -13.32 -1.66
N ALA A 237 -30.15 -13.00 -1.11
CA ALA A 237 -29.13 -12.26 -1.83
C ALA A 237 -28.55 -13.15 -2.94
N THR A 238 -28.03 -12.56 -4.02
CA THR A 238 -27.64 -13.21 -5.29
C THR A 238 -26.58 -14.33 -5.21
N THR A 239 -26.02 -14.62 -4.03
CA THR A 239 -24.88 -15.53 -3.83
C THR A 239 -25.19 -16.74 -2.94
N THR A 240 -26.43 -16.94 -2.49
CA THR A 240 -26.77 -18.09 -1.64
C THR A 240 -26.76 -19.41 -2.42
N PRO A 241 -26.37 -20.52 -1.77
CA PRO A 241 -26.49 -21.86 -2.37
C PRO A 241 -27.93 -22.17 -2.75
N SER A 242 -28.14 -23.10 -3.69
CA SER A 242 -29.50 -23.43 -4.15
C SER A 242 -30.39 -24.03 -3.06
N LEU A 243 -29.80 -24.80 -2.13
CA LEU A 243 -30.52 -25.52 -1.07
C LEU A 243 -29.80 -25.40 0.28
N GLU A 244 -30.58 -25.19 1.34
CA GLU A 244 -30.11 -25.29 2.72
C GLU A 244 -30.99 -26.24 3.52
N LEU A 245 -30.37 -27.06 4.37
CA LEU A 245 -31.04 -27.97 5.28
C LEU A 245 -30.80 -27.50 6.72
N TRP A 246 -31.87 -27.07 7.38
CA TRP A 246 -31.88 -26.59 8.76
C TRP A 246 -32.48 -27.66 9.66
N LEU A 247 -31.69 -28.22 10.57
CA LEU A 247 -32.09 -29.30 11.47
C LEU A 247 -32.10 -28.81 12.91
N SER A 248 -33.22 -29.00 13.60
CA SER A 248 -33.33 -28.75 15.04
C SER A 248 -34.07 -29.91 15.67
N HIS A 249 -33.34 -30.79 16.34
CA HIS A 249 -33.91 -32.01 16.90
C HIS A 249 -33.02 -32.60 18.00
N SER A 250 -33.58 -33.53 18.78
CA SER A 250 -32.85 -34.26 19.81
C SER A 250 -33.27 -35.72 19.75
N CYS A 251 -32.35 -36.59 19.35
CA CYS A 251 -32.58 -38.03 19.37
C CYS A 251 -32.29 -38.56 20.77
N LYS A 252 -33.22 -39.34 21.35
CA LYS A 252 -32.90 -40.16 22.52
C LYS A 252 -32.08 -41.34 22.00
N GLN A 253 -30.77 -41.31 22.25
CA GLN A 253 -29.90 -42.47 22.02
C GLN A 253 -30.10 -43.48 23.14
#